data_AF-A0A137NWR3-F1
#
_entry.id   AF-A0A137NWR3-F1
#
_cell.length_a   1.000
_cell.length_b   1.000
_cell.length_c   1.000
_cell.angle_alpha   90.00
_cell.angle_beta   90.00
_cell.angle_gamma   90.00
#
_symmetry.space_group_name_H-M   'P 1'
#
loop_
_entity.id
_entity.type
_entity.pdbx_description
1 polymer ?
#
loop_
_entity_poly.entity_id
_entity_poly.type
_entity_poly.pdbx_seq_one_letter_code
_entity_poly.pdbx_strand_id
1 'polypeptide(L)'
;MSQDNKSLKTSTINNDIQNSFLEILKNHIKDNKYTGHISAMKQYRSETGLEVSTNTMRNSIEILVKELGQEYAIIDSYIFRGRELNRNIKLKDRHLKCLKGYLIEDKYIGPAQANRKLNEETGLEVSNKTVLRALNGLRVKMGTDYVNLDLIKLKNKQLEERSKLKDSHIECLKKHLKEDNNIGPAQANRKLYEETGLDISKYVLGQTLIKLRKQTGVVNNVMRTVKDIESDQRIKLKEAHLECLKKYLIEDKYIGPTQANRKLHEETGLKASNNAVRNCLKKLRDGLGVEYSNLDLNLLKSKRIDERSKIKDSHLKCLKKYLSMDASIGTFQAKRMLHEETGLEVHDGAVRKALVMLKKEMDLDLQLAIKNGFKVNKRKPRVKLDNLHLEYFEKYLIKDKYITGATAMKKFYEETDLEISKTTAYNTLKKLRDEMGPEYDISNTLMVINREHNESIKLKYLHLECLKKYLKEDKYISPAEANKKLLGETGLEINKWTMSTALKKLRKEMGPEYYNLELSVVRDRQSENLSKLKNFHLNCLKNYLNENPSIKAQEARDKLCQETGLEMSIEYIRQVLKKLV
;
A
#
# COMPACT_ATOMS: atom_id res chain seq x y z
N MET A 1 38.71 56.34 15.52
CA MET A 1 38.38 55.45 16.66
C MET A 1 36.87 55.24 16.69
N SER A 2 36.38 54.04 16.37
CA SER A 2 35.03 53.51 16.67
C SER A 2 34.61 52.51 15.59
N GLN A 3 35.02 51.24 15.74
CA GLN A 3 34.33 50.12 15.08
C GLN A 3 34.36 48.79 15.87
N ASP A 4 35.01 48.71 17.03
CA ASP A 4 35.16 47.45 17.78
C ASP A 4 34.05 47.13 18.80
N ASN A 5 33.04 48.00 18.98
CA ASN A 5 32.01 47.79 20.02
C ASN A 5 30.72 47.08 19.54
N LYS A 6 30.63 46.61 18.29
CA LYS A 6 29.42 45.95 17.76
C LYS A 6 29.48 44.41 17.77
N SER A 7 30.65 43.77 17.72
CA SER A 7 30.73 42.30 17.71
C SER A 7 30.56 41.68 19.11
N LEU A 8 30.99 42.36 20.17
CA LEU A 8 30.84 41.88 21.55
C LEU A 8 29.37 41.79 22.00
N LYS A 9 28.49 42.71 21.55
CA LYS A 9 27.07 42.67 21.95
C LYS A 9 26.31 41.48 21.36
N THR A 10 26.64 41.05 20.15
CA THR A 10 25.97 39.91 19.50
C THR A 10 26.40 38.55 20.05
N SER A 11 27.64 38.41 20.55
CA SER A 11 28.09 37.16 21.18
C SER A 11 27.48 36.96 22.57
N THR A 12 27.33 38.05 23.35
CA THR A 12 26.75 37.97 24.69
C THR A 12 25.26 37.65 24.64
N ILE A 13 24.52 38.26 23.71
CA ILE A 13 23.08 38.00 23.51
C ILE A 13 22.82 36.53 23.12
N ASN A 14 23.67 35.93 22.28
CA ASN A 14 23.51 34.51 21.92
C ASN A 14 23.78 33.56 23.09
N ASN A 15 24.76 33.88 23.96
CA ASN A 15 25.04 33.06 25.13
C ASN A 15 23.94 33.17 26.19
N ASP A 16 23.39 34.36 26.41
CA ASP A 16 22.30 34.56 27.37
C ASP A 16 21.01 33.86 26.92
N ILE A 17 20.69 33.90 25.63
CA ILE A 17 19.56 33.15 25.04
C ILE A 17 19.80 31.64 25.16
N GLN A 18 21.03 31.18 24.92
CA GLN A 18 21.37 29.76 25.00
C GLN A 18 21.33 29.23 26.45
N ASN A 19 21.76 30.04 27.42
CA ASN A 19 21.69 29.71 28.84
C ASN A 19 20.26 29.71 29.35
N SER A 20 19.46 30.73 29.00
CA SER A 20 18.03 30.80 29.33
C SER A 20 17.26 29.61 28.74
N PHE A 21 17.57 29.23 27.49
CA PHE A 21 16.98 28.05 26.85
C PHE A 21 17.28 26.75 27.61
N LEU A 22 18.54 26.53 28.00
CA LEU A 22 18.94 25.34 28.74
C LEU A 22 18.33 25.30 30.14
N GLU A 23 18.21 26.44 30.81
CA GLU A 23 17.64 26.54 32.16
C GLU A 23 16.13 26.25 32.17
N ILE A 24 15.38 26.81 31.21
CA ILE A 24 13.95 26.51 31.01
C ILE A 24 13.76 25.01 30.74
N LEU A 25 14.58 24.44 29.85
CA LEU A 25 14.51 23.03 29.49
C LEU A 25 14.88 22.12 30.69
N LYS A 26 15.86 22.54 31.50
CA LYS A 26 16.29 21.83 32.71
C LYS A 26 15.20 21.79 33.77
N ASN A 27 14.51 22.91 34.01
CA ASN A 27 13.37 22.96 34.93
C ASN A 27 12.22 22.08 34.43
N HIS A 28 11.91 22.15 33.13
CA HIS A 28 10.87 21.32 32.54
C HIS A 28 11.15 19.81 32.66
N ILE A 29 12.40 19.37 32.47
CA ILE A 29 12.80 17.97 32.61
C ILE A 29 12.70 17.50 34.07
N LYS A 30 13.03 18.37 35.03
CA LYS A 30 12.89 18.07 36.46
C LYS A 30 11.43 17.89 36.87
N ASP A 31 10.55 18.78 36.39
CA ASP A 31 9.13 18.77 36.72
C ASP A 31 8.38 17.63 36.01
N ASN A 32 8.88 17.21 34.84
CA ASN A 32 8.28 16.14 34.05
C ASN A 32 9.33 15.12 33.61
N LYS A 33 9.60 14.14 34.48
CA LYS A 33 10.59 13.06 34.30
C LYS A 33 10.42 12.20 33.03
N TYR A 34 9.35 12.38 32.26
CA TYR A 34 9.01 11.61 31.06
C TYR A 34 8.70 12.44 29.81
N THR A 35 9.09 13.71 29.77
CA THR A 35 8.83 14.56 28.61
C THR A 35 9.67 14.17 27.40
N GLY A 36 9.03 13.85 26.28
CA GLY A 36 9.69 13.74 24.97
C GLY A 36 9.94 15.11 24.31
N HIS A 37 10.91 15.19 23.40
CA HIS A 37 11.34 16.43 22.73
C HIS A 37 10.20 17.29 22.13
N ILE A 38 9.10 16.68 21.65
CA ILE A 38 7.95 17.42 21.11
C ILE A 38 7.20 18.21 22.19
N SER A 39 7.04 17.64 23.38
CA SER A 39 6.37 18.33 24.50
C SER A 39 7.27 19.42 25.08
N ALA A 40 8.58 19.17 25.17
CA ALA A 40 9.57 20.19 25.54
C ALA A 40 9.59 21.36 24.52
N MET A 41 9.49 21.08 23.21
CA MET A 41 9.37 22.11 22.18
C MET A 41 8.08 22.93 22.30
N LYS A 42 6.95 22.28 22.57
CA LYS A 42 5.66 23.00 22.74
C LYS A 42 5.69 23.89 23.97
N GLN A 43 6.23 23.42 25.09
CA GLN A 43 6.33 24.20 26.31
C GLN A 43 7.31 25.37 26.17
N TYR A 44 8.49 25.12 25.60
CA TYR A 44 9.44 26.19 25.31
C TYR A 44 8.82 27.26 24.41
N ARG A 45 8.09 26.84 23.36
CA ARG A 45 7.37 27.77 22.47
C ARG A 45 6.27 28.53 23.20
N SER A 46 5.53 27.91 24.12
CA SER A 46 4.50 28.62 24.89
C SER A 46 5.08 29.62 25.88
N GLU A 47 6.24 29.33 26.48
CA GLU A 47 6.87 30.19 27.49
C GLU A 47 7.67 31.34 26.86
N THR A 48 8.31 31.11 25.71
CA THR A 48 9.22 32.09 25.11
C THR A 48 8.70 32.71 23.80
N GLY A 49 7.68 32.10 23.18
CA GLY A 49 7.22 32.47 21.84
C GLY A 49 8.16 32.08 20.70
N LEU A 50 9.31 31.46 20.99
CA LEU A 50 10.35 31.15 20.01
C LEU A 50 10.25 29.71 19.51
N GLU A 51 10.55 29.51 18.22
CA GLU A 51 10.58 28.20 17.59
C GLU A 51 12.03 27.69 17.48
N VAL A 52 12.30 26.53 18.08
CA VAL A 52 13.64 25.92 18.10
C VAL A 52 13.63 24.70 17.19
N SER A 53 14.70 24.51 16.41
CA SER A 53 14.79 23.34 15.53
C SER A 53 14.87 22.04 16.35
N THR A 54 14.26 20.97 15.84
CA THR A 54 14.21 19.67 16.53
C THR A 54 15.59 19.12 16.87
N ASN A 55 16.60 19.41 16.04
CA ASN A 55 17.99 18.98 16.29
C ASN A 55 18.63 19.76 17.45
N THR A 56 18.39 21.07 17.54
CA THR A 56 18.89 21.89 18.64
C THR A 56 18.28 21.46 19.97
N MET A 57 16.96 21.21 19.99
CA MET A 57 16.28 20.68 21.17
C MET A 57 16.82 19.30 21.57
N ARG A 58 17.03 18.40 20.59
CA ARG A 58 17.58 17.07 20.85
C ARG A 58 18.97 17.15 21.50
N ASN A 59 19.88 17.91 20.91
CA ASN A 59 21.24 18.04 21.42
C ASN A 59 21.24 18.64 22.83
N SER A 60 20.35 19.59 23.10
CA SER A 60 20.22 20.24 24.41
C SER A 60 19.68 19.30 25.48
N ILE A 61 18.69 18.46 25.13
CA ILE A 61 18.21 17.39 26.05
C ILE A 61 19.32 16.37 26.31
N GLU A 62 20.10 15.98 25.30
CA GLU A 62 21.20 15.02 25.48
C GLU A 62 22.30 15.57 26.42
N ILE A 63 22.63 16.86 26.31
CA ILE A 63 23.56 17.53 27.22
C ILE A 63 22.99 17.55 28.65
N LEU A 64 21.72 17.96 28.81
CA LEU A 64 21.08 18.04 30.12
C LEU A 64 20.90 16.68 30.80
N VAL A 65 20.64 15.61 30.04
CA VAL A 65 20.56 14.24 30.59
C VAL A 65 21.92 13.78 31.12
N LYS A 66 23.02 14.12 30.44
CA LYS A 66 24.38 13.85 30.93
C LYS A 66 24.69 14.64 32.22
N GLU A 67 24.18 15.87 32.32
CA GLU A 67 24.39 16.74 33.47
C GLU A 67 23.52 16.36 34.70
N LEU A 68 22.26 15.95 34.49
CA LEU A 68 21.30 15.63 35.55
C LEU A 68 21.41 14.20 36.10
N GLY A 69 22.17 13.31 35.46
CA GLY A 69 22.46 11.96 35.94
C GLY A 69 21.62 10.84 35.31
N GLN A 70 22.05 9.59 35.56
CA GLN A 70 21.52 8.39 34.89
C GLN A 70 20.02 8.11 35.14
N GLU A 71 19.44 8.65 36.20
CA GLU A 71 18.00 8.56 36.48
C GLU A 71 17.12 9.23 35.41
N TYR A 72 17.69 10.14 34.60
CA TYR A 72 17.05 10.76 33.45
C TYR A 72 17.41 10.08 32.11
N ALA A 73 18.24 9.02 32.10
CA ALA A 73 18.62 8.27 30.89
C ALA A 73 17.41 7.58 30.21
N ILE A 74 16.30 7.43 30.94
CA ILE A 74 15.03 6.94 30.38
C ILE A 74 14.56 7.86 29.25
N ILE A 75 14.80 9.17 29.33
CA ILE A 75 14.42 10.16 28.30
C ILE A 75 15.13 9.86 26.97
N ASP A 76 16.39 9.43 27.02
CA ASP A 76 17.19 9.08 25.84
C ASP A 76 16.59 7.88 25.07
N SER A 77 16.02 6.92 25.82
CA SER A 77 15.31 5.77 25.24
C SER A 77 13.99 6.14 24.53
N TYR A 78 13.39 7.28 24.86
CA TYR A 78 12.22 7.84 24.19
C TYR A 78 12.61 8.69 22.96
N ILE A 79 13.79 9.31 22.95
CA ILE A 79 14.30 10.13 21.84
C ILE A 79 14.66 9.28 20.62
N PHE A 80 15.24 8.09 20.81
CA PHE A 80 15.64 7.20 19.71
C PHE A 80 14.49 6.44 19.03
N ARG A 81 13.33 6.33 19.67
CA ARG A 81 12.20 5.53 19.15
C ARG A 81 11.31 6.23 18.12
N GLY A 82 11.55 7.51 17.85
CA GLY A 82 10.73 8.32 16.93
C GLY A 82 10.92 8.01 15.44
N ARG A 83 11.98 7.30 15.02
CA ARG A 83 12.25 7.04 13.59
C ARG A 83 11.97 5.61 13.10
N GLU A 84 11.73 4.63 13.97
CA GLU A 84 11.54 3.22 13.56
C GLU A 84 10.22 2.55 13.96
N LEU A 85 9.33 3.19 14.71
CA LEU A 85 8.08 2.56 15.17
C LEU A 85 6.83 2.94 14.37
N ASN A 86 6.91 2.77 13.05
CA ASN A 86 5.73 2.36 12.28
C ASN A 86 5.83 0.84 12.12
N ARG A 87 5.44 0.02 13.13
CA ARG A 87 4.22 -0.80 13.01
C ARG A 87 3.77 -1.57 14.27
N ASN A 88 4.48 -1.57 15.40
CA ASN A 88 4.21 -2.53 16.49
C ASN A 88 4.23 -1.94 17.93
N ILE A 89 3.69 -0.74 18.15
CA ILE A 89 3.47 -0.26 19.53
C ILE A 89 2.35 -1.11 20.16
N LYS A 90 2.70 -1.87 21.21
CA LYS A 90 1.75 -2.68 21.98
C LYS A 90 1.04 -1.80 23.02
N LEU A 91 -0.28 -1.94 23.12
CA LEU A 91 -1.05 -1.33 24.20
C LEU A 91 -0.70 -2.04 25.52
N LYS A 92 -0.38 -1.25 26.56
CA LYS A 92 -0.17 -1.71 27.93
C LYS A 92 -1.49 -1.68 28.69
N ASP A 93 -1.55 -2.30 29.86
CA ASP A 93 -2.78 -2.43 30.65
C ASP A 93 -3.41 -1.07 31.00
N ARG A 94 -2.60 -0.05 31.30
CA ARG A 94 -3.10 1.31 31.53
C ARG A 94 -3.88 1.86 30.32
N HIS A 95 -3.41 1.59 29.09
CA HIS A 95 -4.06 2.04 27.86
C HIS A 95 -5.36 1.27 27.61
N LEU A 96 -5.37 -0.03 27.93
CA LEU A 96 -6.60 -0.85 27.86
C LEU A 96 -7.63 -0.40 28.89
N LYS A 97 -7.20 0.08 30.06
CA LYS A 97 -8.08 0.66 31.08
C LYS A 97 -8.74 1.96 30.59
N CYS A 98 -7.98 2.87 29.97
CA CYS A 98 -8.53 4.07 29.33
C CYS A 98 -9.55 3.71 28.23
N LEU A 99 -9.18 2.82 27.30
CA LEU A 99 -10.08 2.38 26.24
C LEU A 99 -11.36 1.71 26.76
N LYS A 100 -11.27 1.00 27.89
CA LYS A 100 -12.44 0.44 28.58
C LYS A 100 -13.32 1.55 29.16
N GLY A 101 -12.72 2.57 29.78
CA GLY A 101 -13.44 3.77 30.25
C GLY A 101 -14.21 4.44 29.12
N TYR A 102 -13.57 4.64 27.97
CA TYR A 102 -14.25 5.25 26.82
C TYR A 102 -15.41 4.41 26.28
N LEU A 103 -15.33 3.07 26.37
CA LEU A 103 -16.44 2.19 26.00
C LEU A 103 -17.60 2.25 26.99
N ILE A 104 -17.34 2.56 28.26
CA ILE A 104 -18.37 2.78 29.27
C ILE A 104 -19.05 4.14 29.02
N GLU A 105 -18.27 5.18 28.72
CA GLU A 105 -18.78 6.52 28.38
C GLU A 105 -19.59 6.50 27.07
N ASP A 106 -19.07 5.84 26.04
CA ASP A 106 -19.68 5.74 24.73
C ASP A 106 -19.44 4.34 24.17
N LYS A 107 -20.46 3.47 24.30
CA LYS A 107 -20.44 2.10 23.77
C LYS A 107 -20.15 2.04 22.26
N TYR A 108 -20.41 3.12 21.53
CA TYR A 108 -20.20 3.25 20.09
C TYR A 108 -18.91 3.95 19.68
N ILE A 109 -18.01 4.26 20.62
CA ILE A 109 -16.79 5.01 20.30
C ILE A 109 -15.99 4.35 19.17
N GLY A 110 -15.69 5.15 18.14
CA GLY A 110 -14.94 4.73 16.97
C GLY A 110 -13.43 4.66 17.24
N PRO A 111 -12.66 3.84 16.50
CA PRO A 111 -11.22 3.67 16.76
C PRO A 111 -10.42 4.95 16.58
N ALA A 112 -10.80 5.84 15.67
CA ALA A 112 -10.12 7.12 15.48
C ALA A 112 -10.38 8.10 16.63
N GLN A 113 -11.61 8.14 17.15
CA GLN A 113 -11.98 8.98 18.29
C GLN A 113 -11.33 8.48 19.58
N ALA A 114 -11.39 7.17 19.82
CA ALA A 114 -10.71 6.53 20.94
C ALA A 114 -9.19 6.73 20.88
N ASN A 115 -8.60 6.72 19.69
CA ASN A 115 -7.17 6.98 19.52
C ASN A 115 -6.79 8.44 19.83
N ARG A 116 -7.62 9.41 19.41
CA ARG A 116 -7.42 10.81 19.78
C ARG A 116 -7.47 11.01 21.28
N LYS A 117 -8.54 10.53 21.95
CA LYS A 117 -8.66 10.58 23.41
C LYS A 117 -7.48 9.90 24.12
N LEU A 118 -7.09 8.70 23.66
CA LEU A 118 -5.95 7.97 24.22
C LEU A 118 -4.64 8.75 24.08
N ASN A 119 -4.43 9.41 22.94
CA ASN A 119 -3.25 10.24 22.72
C ASN A 119 -3.27 11.50 23.59
N GLU A 120 -4.42 12.15 23.75
CA GLU A 120 -4.60 13.31 24.63
C GLU A 120 -4.31 12.96 26.10
N GLU A 121 -4.78 11.81 26.58
CA GLU A 121 -4.59 11.41 27.98
C GLU A 121 -3.22 10.77 28.27
N THR A 122 -2.63 10.07 27.31
CA THR A 122 -1.44 9.23 27.57
C THR A 122 -0.22 9.59 26.73
N GLY A 123 -0.35 10.53 25.79
CA GLY A 123 0.68 10.87 24.80
C GLY A 123 1.00 9.74 23.83
N LEU A 124 0.19 8.67 23.80
CA LEU A 124 0.45 7.49 23.00
C LEU A 124 -0.21 7.59 21.63
N GLU A 125 0.62 7.71 20.60
CA GLU A 125 0.17 7.57 19.22
C GLU A 125 0.23 6.11 18.78
N VAL A 126 -0.93 5.47 18.60
CA VAL A 126 -1.05 4.09 18.12
C VAL A 126 -1.83 4.03 16.81
N SER A 127 -1.60 3.00 16.00
CA SER A 127 -2.37 2.84 14.77
C SER A 127 -3.85 2.60 15.08
N ASN A 128 -4.75 3.19 14.28
CA ASN A 128 -6.20 2.96 14.40
C ASN A 128 -6.57 1.47 14.33
N LYS A 129 -5.76 0.65 13.63
CA LYS A 129 -5.94 -0.81 13.54
C LYS A 129 -5.64 -1.51 14.88
N THR A 130 -4.67 -1.01 15.63
CA THR A 130 -4.32 -1.53 16.97
C THR A 130 -5.42 -1.19 17.98
N VAL A 131 -5.88 0.06 17.98
CA VAL A 131 -7.00 0.52 18.82
C VAL A 131 -8.27 -0.25 18.51
N LEU A 132 -8.58 -0.47 17.23
CA LEU A 132 -9.74 -1.25 16.82
C LEU A 132 -9.72 -2.69 17.36
N ARG A 133 -8.57 -3.38 17.29
CA ARG A 133 -8.45 -4.74 17.86
C ARG A 133 -8.66 -4.74 19.37
N ALA A 134 -8.09 -3.76 20.07
CA ALA A 134 -8.23 -3.64 21.51
C ALA A 134 -9.67 -3.36 21.94
N LEU A 135 -10.36 -2.42 21.27
CA LEU A 135 -11.78 -2.15 21.50
C LEU A 135 -12.64 -3.39 21.26
N ASN A 136 -12.39 -4.14 20.19
CA ASN A 136 -13.13 -5.37 19.92
C ASN A 136 -12.87 -6.43 21.01
N GLY A 137 -11.62 -6.61 21.44
CA GLY A 137 -11.28 -7.51 22.53
C GLY A 137 -11.92 -7.11 23.87
N LEU A 138 -11.97 -5.80 24.16
CA LEU A 138 -12.64 -5.28 25.35
C LEU A 138 -14.15 -5.48 25.30
N ARG A 139 -14.78 -5.23 24.15
CA ARG A 139 -16.23 -5.48 23.94
C ARG A 139 -16.59 -6.94 24.19
N VAL A 140 -15.78 -7.90 23.70
CA VAL A 140 -15.96 -9.33 23.99
C VAL A 140 -15.86 -9.62 25.48
N LYS A 141 -14.89 -9.02 26.17
CA LYS A 141 -14.72 -9.19 27.63
C LYS A 141 -15.82 -8.52 28.47
N MET A 142 -16.53 -7.53 27.93
CA MET A 142 -17.58 -6.78 28.63
C MET A 142 -18.99 -7.38 28.46
N GLY A 143 -19.12 -8.49 27.71
CA GLY A 143 -20.38 -9.24 27.60
C GLY A 143 -21.20 -8.95 26.34
N THR A 144 -22.30 -9.67 26.20
CA THR A 144 -23.16 -9.71 24.99
C THR A 144 -23.69 -8.34 24.58
N ASP A 145 -23.93 -7.45 25.55
CA ASP A 145 -24.44 -6.08 25.33
C ASP A 145 -23.47 -5.21 24.52
N TYR A 146 -22.18 -5.58 24.50
CA TYR A 146 -21.11 -4.92 23.75
C TYR A 146 -20.69 -5.68 22.48
N VAL A 147 -21.02 -6.97 22.37
CA VAL A 147 -20.66 -7.85 21.24
C VAL A 147 -21.73 -7.83 20.14
N ASN A 148 -23.01 -7.70 20.50
CA ASN A 148 -24.14 -7.60 19.56
C ASN A 148 -24.38 -6.18 19.02
N LEU A 149 -23.42 -5.27 19.16
CA LEU A 149 -23.45 -3.97 18.50
C LEU A 149 -23.06 -4.19 17.04
N ASP A 150 -24.09 -4.47 16.24
CA ASP A 150 -24.08 -4.71 14.82
C ASP A 150 -22.99 -3.85 14.11
N LEU A 151 -21.86 -4.48 13.80
CA LEU A 151 -20.70 -3.87 13.13
C LEU A 151 -21.08 -3.18 11.82
N ILE A 152 -22.23 -3.61 11.25
CA ILE A 152 -22.86 -3.02 10.07
C ILE A 152 -23.56 -1.71 10.45
N LYS A 153 -24.32 -1.64 11.55
CA LYS A 153 -24.84 -0.35 12.07
C LYS A 153 -23.72 0.62 12.47
N LEU A 154 -22.61 0.15 13.04
CA LEU A 154 -21.48 1.05 13.37
C LEU A 154 -20.78 1.59 12.11
N LYS A 155 -20.58 0.75 11.10
CA LYS A 155 -20.09 1.17 9.78
C LYS A 155 -21.07 2.10 9.07
N ASN A 156 -22.37 1.82 9.15
CA ASN A 156 -23.42 2.61 8.52
C ASN A 156 -23.61 3.94 9.24
N LYS A 157 -23.54 3.98 10.57
CA LYS A 157 -23.59 5.23 11.35
C LYS A 157 -22.32 6.07 11.15
N GLN A 158 -21.12 5.45 11.08
CA GLN A 158 -19.90 6.15 10.65
C GLN A 158 -19.97 6.62 9.20
N LEU A 159 -20.62 5.88 8.29
CA LEU A 159 -20.85 6.30 6.91
C LEU A 159 -21.90 7.41 6.83
N GLU A 160 -22.95 7.39 7.64
CA GLU A 160 -24.00 8.40 7.75
C GLU A 160 -23.49 9.69 8.38
N GLU A 161 -22.66 9.62 9.42
CA GLU A 161 -22.01 10.78 10.05
C GLU A 161 -20.89 11.36 9.17
N ARG A 162 -20.16 10.53 8.40
CA ARG A 162 -19.15 11.00 7.42
C ARG A 162 -19.71 11.49 6.09
N SER A 163 -20.98 11.21 5.79
CA SER A 163 -21.61 11.60 4.52
C SER A 163 -22.45 12.87 4.60
N LYS A 164 -22.70 13.41 5.80
CA LYS A 164 -23.47 14.65 5.98
C LYS A 164 -22.56 15.83 6.27
N LEU A 165 -22.36 16.67 5.26
CA LEU A 165 -21.91 18.04 5.47
C LEU A 165 -22.99 18.77 6.29
N LYS A 166 -22.60 19.33 7.43
CA LYS A 166 -23.44 20.25 8.20
C LYS A 166 -23.43 21.62 7.53
N ASP A 167 -24.40 22.46 7.88
CA ASP A 167 -24.52 23.81 7.29
C ASP A 167 -23.26 24.66 7.50
N SER A 168 -22.59 24.52 8.66
CA SER A 168 -21.31 25.18 8.93
C SER A 168 -20.19 24.76 7.96
N HIS A 169 -20.13 23.48 7.59
CA HIS A 169 -19.15 22.98 6.61
C HIS A 169 -19.48 23.49 5.21
N ILE A 170 -20.77 23.60 4.88
CA ILE A 170 -21.24 24.16 3.62
C ILE A 170 -20.86 25.64 3.53
N GLU A 171 -20.99 26.38 4.62
CA GLU A 171 -20.63 27.79 4.70
C GLU A 171 -19.11 28.02 4.55
N CYS A 172 -18.28 27.20 5.21
CA CYS A 172 -16.82 27.19 5.00
C CYS A 172 -16.46 26.92 3.52
N LEU A 173 -17.12 25.95 2.88
CA LEU A 173 -16.90 25.67 1.45
C LEU A 173 -17.36 26.83 0.55
N LYS A 174 -18.45 27.53 0.90
CA LYS A 174 -18.88 28.75 0.18
C LYS A 174 -17.85 29.87 0.32
N LYS A 175 -17.28 30.07 1.51
CA LYS A 175 -16.20 31.04 1.75
C LYS A 175 -14.99 30.74 0.87
N HIS A 176 -14.52 29.49 0.86
CA HIS A 176 -13.38 29.11 0.02
C HIS A 176 -13.66 29.17 -1.48
N LEU A 177 -14.91 28.93 -1.90
CA LEU A 177 -15.30 29.12 -3.30
C LEU A 177 -15.30 30.60 -3.70
N LYS A 178 -15.61 31.53 -2.78
CA LYS A 178 -15.46 32.97 -3.04
C LYS A 178 -13.99 33.39 -3.18
N GLU A 179 -13.11 32.79 -2.38
CA GLU A 179 -11.65 33.03 -2.44
C GLU A 179 -11.01 32.45 -3.70
N ASP A 180 -11.44 31.24 -4.11
CA ASP A 180 -10.95 30.54 -5.29
C ASP A 180 -12.10 29.75 -5.94
N ASN A 181 -12.67 30.32 -6.99
CA ASN A 181 -13.76 29.74 -7.76
C ASN A 181 -13.40 28.34 -8.33
N ASN A 182 -12.11 28.08 -8.55
CA ASN A 182 -11.58 26.86 -9.19
C ASN A 182 -11.03 25.83 -8.20
N ILE A 183 -11.22 26.03 -6.88
CA ILE A 183 -10.69 25.12 -5.87
C ILE A 183 -11.10 23.66 -6.14
N GLY A 184 -10.10 22.78 -6.24
CA GLY A 184 -10.32 21.35 -6.51
C GLY A 184 -10.76 20.58 -5.25
N PRO A 185 -11.42 19.41 -5.37
CA PRO A 185 -11.89 18.63 -4.22
C PRO A 185 -10.79 18.24 -3.24
N ALA A 186 -9.55 18.02 -3.71
CA ALA A 186 -8.42 17.71 -2.84
C ALA A 186 -7.97 18.92 -2.01
N GLN A 187 -7.98 20.11 -2.60
CA GLN A 187 -7.57 21.35 -1.96
C GLN A 187 -8.66 21.86 -1.01
N ALA A 188 -9.93 21.76 -1.43
CA ALA A 188 -11.08 22.05 -0.58
C ALA A 188 -11.14 21.11 0.63
N ASN A 189 -10.82 19.82 0.48
CA ASN A 189 -10.80 18.89 1.61
C ASN A 189 -9.71 19.25 2.61
N ARG A 190 -8.53 19.68 2.11
CA ARG A 190 -7.43 20.10 2.97
C ARG A 190 -7.80 21.35 3.77
N LYS A 191 -8.34 22.39 3.10
CA LYS A 191 -8.78 23.62 3.77
C LYS A 191 -9.93 23.36 4.76
N LEU A 192 -10.92 22.57 4.37
CA LEU A 192 -12.03 22.20 5.26
C LEU A 192 -11.54 21.41 6.47
N TYR A 193 -10.57 20.51 6.29
CA TYR A 193 -9.94 19.78 7.38
C TYR A 193 -9.14 20.69 8.31
N GLU A 194 -8.42 21.67 7.76
CA GLU A 194 -7.67 22.67 8.54
C GLU A 194 -8.60 23.54 9.38
N GLU A 195 -9.75 23.98 8.84
CA GLU A 195 -10.69 24.85 9.56
C GLU A 195 -11.66 24.10 10.49
N THR A 196 -12.08 22.87 10.14
CA THR A 196 -13.16 22.15 10.84
C THR A 196 -12.76 20.79 11.42
N GLY A 197 -11.55 20.31 11.13
CA GLY A 197 -11.08 18.98 11.53
C GLY A 197 -11.78 17.81 10.81
N LEU A 198 -12.62 18.11 9.80
CA LEU A 198 -13.45 17.13 9.11
C LEU A 198 -12.79 16.62 7.84
N ASP A 199 -12.56 15.30 7.78
CA ASP A 199 -12.04 14.62 6.58
C ASP A 199 -13.19 13.93 5.83
N ILE A 200 -13.51 14.44 4.64
CA ILE A 200 -14.59 13.95 3.77
C ILE A 200 -14.01 13.29 2.54
N SER A 201 -14.70 12.26 2.04
CA SER A 201 -14.33 11.67 0.76
C SER A 201 -14.32 12.71 -0.37
N LYS A 202 -13.26 12.71 -1.19
CA LYS A 202 -13.12 13.61 -2.34
C LYS A 202 -14.34 13.59 -3.27
N TYR A 203 -15.03 12.45 -3.36
CA TYR A 203 -16.26 12.30 -4.13
C TYR A 203 -17.42 13.12 -3.57
N VAL A 204 -17.74 12.98 -2.28
CA VAL A 204 -18.82 13.73 -1.62
C VAL A 204 -18.52 15.23 -1.67
N LEU A 205 -17.28 15.62 -1.40
CA LEU A 205 -16.89 17.02 -1.47
C LEU A 205 -16.98 17.57 -2.90
N GLY A 206 -16.60 16.78 -3.89
CA GLY A 206 -16.76 17.12 -5.31
C GLY A 206 -18.21 17.38 -5.70
N GLN A 207 -19.15 16.52 -5.26
CA GLN A 207 -20.58 16.72 -5.51
C GLN A 207 -21.12 17.99 -4.83
N THR A 208 -20.67 18.28 -3.61
CA THR A 208 -21.09 19.50 -2.89
C THR A 208 -20.55 20.76 -3.54
N LEU A 209 -19.28 20.81 -3.92
CA LEU A 209 -18.70 21.96 -4.62
C LEU A 209 -19.46 22.25 -5.94
N ILE A 210 -19.88 21.21 -6.66
CA ILE A 210 -20.71 21.36 -7.87
C ILE A 210 -22.06 21.99 -7.53
N LYS A 211 -22.74 21.52 -6.47
CA LYS A 211 -24.02 22.11 -6.03
C LYS A 211 -23.84 23.56 -5.60
N LEU A 212 -22.79 23.88 -4.85
CA LEU A 212 -22.52 25.24 -4.36
C LEU A 212 -22.20 26.21 -5.49
N ARG A 213 -21.36 25.82 -6.45
CA ARG A 213 -21.07 26.64 -7.64
C ARG A 213 -22.34 26.98 -8.44
N LYS A 214 -23.28 26.03 -8.54
CA LYS A 214 -24.59 26.26 -9.16
C LYS A 214 -25.44 27.25 -8.36
N GLN A 215 -25.41 27.18 -7.03
CA GLN A 215 -26.20 28.06 -6.15
C GLN A 215 -25.64 29.49 -6.09
N THR A 216 -24.33 29.67 -6.18
CA THR A 216 -23.69 30.99 -6.06
C THR A 216 -23.65 31.80 -7.36
N GLY A 217 -24.34 31.35 -8.42
CA GLY A 217 -24.45 32.10 -9.67
C GLY A 217 -23.13 32.32 -10.42
N VAL A 218 -22.11 31.50 -10.14
CA VAL A 218 -20.84 31.53 -10.88
C VAL A 218 -21.09 30.83 -12.22
N VAL A 219 -21.64 31.57 -13.17
CA VAL A 219 -22.12 31.05 -14.46
C VAL A 219 -20.97 30.89 -15.46
N ASN A 220 -20.90 29.67 -16.00
CA ASN A 220 -20.41 29.25 -17.33
C ASN A 220 -18.98 29.66 -17.75
N ASN A 221 -18.00 28.85 -17.33
CA ASN A 221 -17.00 28.36 -18.28
C ASN A 221 -16.79 26.85 -18.07
N VAL A 222 -17.45 26.08 -18.95
CA VAL A 222 -17.26 24.66 -19.28
C VAL A 222 -16.72 23.76 -18.16
N MET A 223 -17.58 23.36 -17.23
CA MET A 223 -17.28 22.24 -16.34
C MET A 223 -18.43 21.22 -16.42
N ARG A 224 -18.27 20.25 -17.32
CA ARG A 224 -19.21 19.13 -17.50
C ARG A 224 -19.35 18.33 -16.21
N THR A 225 -20.57 17.88 -15.98
CA THR A 225 -21.06 17.11 -14.85
C THR A 225 -20.28 15.81 -14.61
N VAL A 226 -19.99 15.50 -13.35
CA VAL A 226 -19.26 14.27 -12.93
C VAL A 226 -20.00 12.97 -13.27
N LYS A 227 -21.30 13.02 -13.58
CA LYS A 227 -22.02 11.85 -14.12
C LYS A 227 -21.65 11.52 -15.58
N ASP A 228 -20.97 12.43 -16.29
CA ASP A 228 -20.42 12.19 -17.63
C ASP A 228 -18.96 11.70 -17.59
N ILE A 229 -18.33 11.67 -16.41
CA ILE A 229 -16.89 11.35 -16.28
C ILE A 229 -16.61 9.85 -16.26
N GLU A 230 -17.59 9.01 -15.92
CA GLU A 230 -17.42 7.56 -16.00
C GLU A 230 -17.74 6.96 -17.38
N SER A 231 -18.46 7.69 -18.25
CA SER A 231 -18.71 7.26 -19.63
C SER A 231 -17.72 7.84 -20.65
N ASP A 232 -16.98 8.90 -20.32
CA ASP A 232 -16.14 9.65 -21.25
C ASP A 232 -14.61 9.42 -21.06
N GLN A 233 -14.19 8.16 -20.85
CA GLN A 233 -12.79 7.75 -21.11
C GLN A 233 -12.37 7.90 -22.59
N ARG A 234 -13.20 8.55 -23.42
CA ARG A 234 -12.95 8.85 -24.83
C ARG A 234 -13.08 10.36 -25.06
N ILE A 235 -12.20 11.16 -24.44
CA ILE A 235 -11.91 12.49 -24.96
C ILE A 235 -11.49 12.30 -26.43
N LYS A 236 -12.41 12.53 -27.35
CA LYS A 236 -12.18 12.43 -28.80
C LYS A 236 -11.30 13.60 -29.18
N LEU A 237 -10.14 13.30 -29.79
CA LEU A 237 -9.28 14.30 -30.40
C LEU A 237 -10.10 15.02 -31.49
N LYS A 238 -10.38 16.31 -31.27
CA LYS A 238 -11.01 17.19 -32.27
C LYS A 238 -10.02 17.54 -33.38
N GLU A 239 -10.53 18.06 -34.49
CA GLU A 239 -9.78 18.38 -35.71
C GLU A 239 -8.54 19.25 -35.47
N ALA A 240 -8.64 20.33 -34.69
CA ALA A 240 -7.49 21.16 -34.31
C ALA A 240 -6.36 20.37 -33.61
N HIS A 241 -6.69 19.35 -32.80
CA HIS A 241 -5.69 18.49 -32.18
C HIS A 241 -5.07 17.51 -33.19
N LEU A 242 -5.82 17.09 -34.22
CA LEU A 242 -5.29 16.26 -35.29
C LEU A 242 -4.30 17.04 -36.14
N GLU A 243 -4.57 18.32 -36.42
CA GLU A 243 -3.62 19.21 -37.09
C GLU A 243 -2.33 19.39 -36.28
N CYS A 244 -2.42 19.62 -34.97
CA CYS A 244 -1.24 19.68 -34.10
C CYS A 244 -0.44 18.37 -34.13
N LEU A 245 -1.11 17.23 -34.02
CA LEU A 245 -0.46 15.92 -34.10
C LEU A 245 0.16 15.65 -35.48
N LYS A 246 -0.46 16.14 -36.56
CA LYS A 246 0.08 16.05 -37.93
C LYS A 246 1.34 16.93 -38.07
N LYS A 247 1.31 18.15 -37.53
CA LYS A 247 2.48 19.03 -37.46
C LYS A 247 3.64 18.37 -36.73
N TYR A 248 3.39 17.77 -35.57
CA TYR A 248 4.46 17.08 -34.82
C TYR A 248 5.03 15.87 -35.57
N LEU A 249 4.22 15.17 -36.37
CA LEU A 249 4.69 14.07 -37.21
C LEU A 249 5.57 14.55 -38.37
N ILE A 250 5.28 15.74 -38.92
CA ILE A 250 6.12 16.37 -39.94
C ILE A 250 7.45 16.83 -39.32
N GLU A 251 7.42 17.42 -38.12
CA GLU A 251 8.62 17.83 -37.38
C GLU A 251 9.50 16.64 -36.96
N ASP A 252 8.87 15.56 -36.49
CA ASP A 252 9.55 14.34 -36.07
C ASP A 252 8.69 13.11 -36.43
N LYS A 253 9.04 12.46 -37.54
CA LYS A 253 8.38 11.23 -38.01
C LYS A 253 8.37 10.12 -36.96
N TYR A 254 9.33 10.12 -36.04
CA TYR A 254 9.47 9.13 -34.96
C TYR A 254 8.78 9.52 -33.64
N ILE A 255 8.02 10.62 -33.60
CA ILE A 255 7.41 11.07 -32.33
C ILE A 255 6.52 9.98 -31.72
N GLY A 256 6.76 9.68 -30.44
CA GLY A 256 6.02 8.67 -29.69
C GLY A 256 4.70 9.21 -29.13
N PRO A 257 3.68 8.35 -28.88
CA PRO A 257 2.37 8.79 -28.38
C PRO A 257 2.43 9.60 -27.08
N THR A 258 3.35 9.27 -26.17
CA THR A 258 3.52 10.01 -24.91
C THR A 258 4.12 11.40 -25.11
N GLN A 259 5.05 11.53 -26.04
CA GLN A 259 5.72 12.81 -26.33
C GLN A 259 4.78 13.73 -27.09
N ALA A 260 4.06 13.19 -28.08
CA ALA A 260 3.02 13.91 -28.79
C ALA A 260 1.89 14.35 -27.84
N ASN A 261 1.47 13.51 -26.89
CA ASN A 261 0.47 13.88 -25.89
C ASN A 261 0.96 14.98 -24.93
N ARG A 262 2.26 14.99 -24.61
CA ARG A 262 2.86 16.06 -23.79
C ARG A 262 2.86 17.38 -24.56
N LYS A 263 3.39 17.40 -25.79
CA LYS A 263 3.37 18.60 -26.66
C LYS A 263 1.94 19.11 -26.87
N LEU A 264 1.00 18.20 -27.15
CA LEU A 264 -0.40 18.53 -27.32
C LEU A 264 -0.99 19.18 -26.06
N HIS A 265 -0.65 18.68 -24.88
CA HIS A 265 -1.08 19.26 -23.61
C HIS A 265 -0.46 20.64 -23.36
N GLU A 266 0.82 20.83 -23.71
CA GLU A 266 1.52 22.11 -23.60
C GLU A 266 0.90 23.18 -24.53
N GLU A 267 0.54 22.82 -25.77
CA GLU A 267 -0.02 23.76 -26.74
C GLU A 267 -1.53 24.00 -26.60
N THR A 268 -2.30 22.98 -26.22
CA THR A 268 -3.79 23.05 -26.24
C THR A 268 -4.44 22.92 -24.87
N GLY A 269 -3.66 22.63 -23.82
CA GLY A 269 -4.19 22.26 -22.51
C GLY A 269 -4.88 20.89 -22.46
N LEU A 270 -5.03 20.19 -23.60
CA LEU A 270 -5.75 18.93 -23.66
C LEU A 270 -4.92 17.77 -23.10
N LYS A 271 -5.42 17.12 -22.06
CA LYS A 271 -4.84 15.86 -21.55
C LYS A 271 -5.58 14.66 -22.13
N ALA A 272 -5.21 14.24 -23.33
CA ALA A 272 -5.81 13.09 -24.00
C ALA A 272 -5.26 11.76 -23.44
N SER A 273 -6.00 10.66 -23.66
CA SER A 273 -5.47 9.33 -23.31
C SER A 273 -4.34 8.95 -24.27
N ASN A 274 -3.27 8.33 -23.76
CA ASN A 274 -2.16 7.89 -24.60
C ASN A 274 -2.61 6.91 -25.70
N ASN A 275 -3.68 6.14 -25.47
CA ASN A 275 -4.26 5.24 -26.48
C ASN A 275 -4.96 6.02 -27.60
N ALA A 276 -5.68 7.10 -27.28
CA ALA A 276 -6.32 7.95 -28.28
C ALA A 276 -5.28 8.61 -29.19
N VAL A 277 -4.23 9.20 -28.58
CA VAL A 277 -3.10 9.80 -29.32
C VAL A 277 -2.38 8.74 -30.15
N ARG A 278 -2.14 7.54 -29.61
CA ARG A 278 -1.53 6.42 -30.37
C ARG A 278 -2.33 6.06 -31.61
N ASN A 279 -3.65 5.92 -31.48
CA ASN A 279 -4.50 5.55 -32.61
C ASN A 279 -4.57 6.66 -33.67
N CYS A 280 -4.63 7.92 -33.25
CA CYS A 280 -4.60 9.06 -34.17
C CYS A 280 -3.26 9.19 -34.89
N LEU A 281 -2.12 9.05 -34.19
CA LEU A 281 -0.81 9.05 -34.84
C LEU A 281 -0.67 7.90 -35.84
N LYS A 282 -1.24 6.72 -35.55
CA LYS A 282 -1.25 5.61 -36.52
C LYS A 282 -2.01 5.99 -37.79
N LYS A 283 -3.25 6.48 -37.65
CA LYS A 283 -4.06 6.93 -38.80
C LYS A 283 -3.43 8.08 -39.57
N LEU A 284 -2.80 9.04 -38.88
CA LEU A 284 -2.11 10.16 -39.52
C LEU A 284 -0.88 9.70 -40.29
N ARG A 285 -0.12 8.73 -39.77
CA ARG A 285 1.00 8.11 -40.50
C ARG A 285 0.51 7.39 -41.75
N ASP A 286 -0.56 6.60 -41.63
CA ASP A 286 -1.18 5.91 -42.78
C ASP A 286 -1.61 6.90 -43.87
N GLY A 287 -2.09 8.09 -43.49
CA GLY A 287 -2.51 9.16 -44.42
C GLY A 287 -1.41 10.09 -44.94
N LEU A 288 -0.18 10.04 -44.38
CA LEU A 288 0.95 10.88 -44.80
C LEU A 288 1.88 10.19 -45.82
N GLY A 289 1.65 8.90 -46.11
CA GLY A 289 2.38 8.14 -47.13
C GLY A 289 3.25 7.01 -46.59
N VAL A 290 3.76 6.17 -47.51
CA VAL A 290 4.47 4.90 -47.20
C VAL A 290 5.69 5.10 -46.29
N GLU A 291 6.35 6.27 -46.38
CA GLU A 291 7.49 6.65 -45.54
C GLU A 291 7.16 6.76 -44.04
N TYR A 292 5.89 7.01 -43.70
CA TYR A 292 5.41 7.14 -42.33
C TYR A 292 4.74 5.86 -41.82
N SER A 293 4.17 5.06 -42.72
CA SER A 293 3.46 3.80 -42.41
C SER A 293 4.40 2.63 -42.10
N ASN A 294 5.57 2.58 -42.75
CA ASN A 294 6.55 1.49 -42.62
C ASN A 294 7.69 1.80 -41.63
N LEU A 295 7.42 2.62 -40.60
CA LEU A 295 8.42 2.91 -39.57
C LEU A 295 8.65 1.69 -38.67
N ASP A 296 9.89 1.20 -38.61
CA ASP A 296 10.27 0.12 -37.70
C ASP A 296 10.06 0.54 -36.24
N LEU A 297 9.05 -0.05 -35.62
CA LEU A 297 8.66 0.18 -34.22
C LEU A 297 9.76 -0.23 -33.22
N ASN A 298 10.70 -1.08 -33.61
CA ASN A 298 11.85 -1.45 -32.78
C ASN A 298 12.90 -0.33 -32.74
N LEU A 299 13.10 0.40 -33.84
CA LEU A 299 13.94 1.60 -33.88
C LEU A 299 13.37 2.72 -32.96
N LEU A 300 12.04 2.78 -32.85
CA LEU A 300 11.31 3.72 -32.00
C LEU A 300 11.45 3.39 -30.50
N LYS A 301 11.64 2.12 -30.16
CA LYS A 301 11.96 1.67 -28.79
C LYS A 301 13.43 1.88 -28.46
N SER A 302 14.36 1.61 -29.38
CA SER A 302 15.80 1.79 -29.15
C SER A 302 16.16 3.26 -29.00
N LYS A 303 15.64 4.16 -29.85
CA LYS A 303 15.91 5.61 -29.75
C LYS A 303 15.38 6.21 -28.43
N ARG A 304 14.23 5.73 -27.94
CA ARG A 304 13.65 6.15 -26.65
C ARG A 304 14.44 5.65 -25.44
N ILE A 305 15.07 4.48 -25.56
CA ILE A 305 15.99 3.96 -24.54
C ILE A 305 17.31 4.73 -24.60
N ASP A 306 17.82 5.02 -25.80
CA ASP A 306 19.05 5.78 -26.00
C ASP A 306 18.94 7.23 -25.50
N GLU A 307 17.83 7.93 -25.76
CA GLU A 307 17.65 9.30 -25.26
C GLU A 307 17.48 9.37 -23.73
N ARG A 308 16.85 8.37 -23.11
CA ARG A 308 16.65 8.30 -21.65
C ARG A 308 17.85 7.73 -20.89
N SER A 309 18.76 7.06 -21.58
CA SER A 309 19.97 6.46 -21.01
C SER A 309 21.22 7.34 -21.17
N LYS A 310 21.16 8.40 -22.00
CA LYS A 310 22.27 9.33 -22.19
C LYS A 310 22.38 10.32 -21.05
N ILE A 311 23.42 10.16 -20.25
CA ILE A 311 23.94 11.22 -19.39
C ILE A 311 24.67 12.21 -20.30
N LYS A 312 24.24 13.47 -20.28
CA LYS A 312 24.89 14.57 -21.00
C LYS A 312 26.07 15.10 -20.18
N ASP A 313 26.96 15.86 -20.81
CA ASP A 313 28.13 16.44 -20.12
C ASP A 313 27.74 17.36 -18.96
N SER A 314 26.62 18.10 -19.10
CA SER A 314 26.05 18.89 -18.01
C SER A 314 25.65 18.04 -16.81
N HIS A 315 25.16 16.82 -17.04
CA HIS A 315 24.81 15.89 -15.97
C HIS A 315 26.08 15.33 -15.30
N LEU A 316 27.12 15.00 -16.07
CA LEU A 316 28.41 14.56 -15.52
C LEU A 316 29.02 15.66 -14.65
N LYS A 317 28.93 16.93 -15.07
CA LYS A 317 29.41 18.08 -14.28
C LYS A 317 28.67 18.20 -12.94
N CYS A 318 27.34 18.02 -12.92
CA CYS A 318 26.55 18.02 -11.68
C CYS A 318 26.90 16.83 -10.79
N LEU A 319 27.05 15.63 -11.35
CA LEU A 319 27.44 14.43 -10.59
C LEU A 319 28.85 14.56 -10.00
N LYS A 320 29.82 15.15 -10.73
CA LYS A 320 31.16 15.48 -10.20
C LYS A 320 31.06 16.44 -9.02
N LYS A 321 30.24 17.50 -9.14
CA LYS A 321 29.95 18.44 -8.04
C LYS A 321 29.38 17.71 -6.82
N TYR A 322 28.38 16.84 -7.00
CA TYR A 322 27.82 16.10 -5.87
C TYR A 322 28.82 15.14 -5.22
N LEU A 323 29.66 14.47 -6.02
CA LEU A 323 30.72 13.61 -5.50
C LEU A 323 31.79 14.37 -4.73
N SER A 324 32.06 15.62 -5.11
CA SER A 324 32.97 16.49 -4.34
C SER A 324 32.37 16.93 -2.99
N MET A 325 31.04 17.01 -2.89
CA MET A 325 30.34 17.32 -1.64
C MET A 325 30.17 16.08 -0.75
N ASP A 326 29.89 14.93 -1.36
CA ASP A 326 29.70 13.65 -0.69
C ASP A 326 30.19 12.50 -1.60
N ALA A 327 31.40 12.02 -1.33
CA ALA A 327 32.00 10.88 -2.04
C ALA A 327 31.15 9.59 -1.92
N SER A 328 30.33 9.49 -0.86
CA SER A 328 29.50 8.32 -0.56
C SER A 328 28.08 8.39 -1.17
N ILE A 329 27.73 9.46 -1.90
CA ILE A 329 26.39 9.66 -2.45
C ILE A 329 25.88 8.43 -3.21
N GLY A 330 24.68 7.99 -2.83
CA GLY A 330 24.00 6.84 -3.44
C GLY A 330 23.28 7.21 -4.74
N THR A 331 23.08 6.22 -5.63
CA THR A 331 22.44 6.40 -6.94
C THR A 331 21.10 7.13 -6.87
N PHE A 332 20.25 6.80 -5.89
CA PHE A 332 18.93 7.42 -5.74
C PHE A 332 19.02 8.89 -5.32
N GLN A 333 19.94 9.20 -4.41
CA GLN A 333 20.14 10.57 -3.95
C GLN A 333 20.73 11.44 -5.06
N ALA A 334 21.75 10.93 -5.77
CA ALA A 334 22.34 11.61 -6.91
C ALA A 334 21.32 11.84 -8.04
N LYS A 335 20.47 10.84 -8.33
CA LYS A 335 19.40 10.99 -9.32
C LYS A 335 18.39 12.07 -8.91
N ARG A 336 17.98 12.09 -7.64
CA ARG A 336 17.03 13.09 -7.14
C ARG A 336 17.60 14.50 -7.26
N MET A 337 18.84 14.71 -6.83
CA MET A 337 19.52 16.00 -6.94
C MET A 337 19.69 16.42 -8.40
N LEU A 338 20.07 15.49 -9.28
CA LEU A 338 20.18 15.75 -10.71
C LEU A 338 18.84 16.20 -11.32
N HIS A 339 17.74 15.55 -10.92
CA HIS A 339 16.39 15.94 -11.35
C HIS A 339 15.99 17.31 -10.79
N GLU A 340 16.33 17.61 -9.54
CA GLU A 340 16.08 18.93 -8.92
C GLU A 340 16.86 20.07 -9.61
N GLU A 341 18.11 19.84 -10.01
CA GLU A 341 18.96 20.88 -10.64
C GLU A 341 18.74 21.00 -12.16
N THR A 342 18.36 19.92 -12.85
CA THR A 342 18.25 19.90 -14.32
C THR A 342 16.83 19.70 -14.85
N GLY A 343 15.87 19.32 -14.01
CA GLY A 343 14.50 18.99 -14.42
C GLY A 343 14.37 17.72 -15.28
N LEU A 344 15.47 16.97 -15.50
CA LEU A 344 15.50 15.82 -16.41
C LEU A 344 15.46 14.49 -15.65
N GLU A 345 14.61 13.58 -16.13
CA GLU A 345 14.45 12.25 -15.56
C GLU A 345 15.44 11.26 -16.20
N VAL A 346 16.54 10.97 -15.50
CA VAL A 346 17.58 10.03 -15.96
C VAL A 346 17.36 8.64 -15.34
N HIS A 347 17.62 7.59 -16.12
CA HIS A 347 17.49 6.22 -15.65
C HIS A 347 18.54 5.85 -14.56
N ASP A 348 18.14 5.13 -13.51
CA ASP A 348 18.98 4.76 -12.36
C ASP A 348 20.26 4.04 -12.78
N GLY A 349 20.15 3.14 -13.76
CA GLY A 349 21.29 2.40 -14.29
C GLY A 349 22.34 3.29 -14.95
N ALA A 350 21.93 4.38 -15.61
CA ALA A 350 22.84 5.33 -16.22
C ALA A 350 23.57 6.15 -15.14
N VAL A 351 22.82 6.66 -14.15
CA VAL A 351 23.39 7.41 -13.00
C VAL A 351 24.40 6.54 -12.25
N ARG A 352 24.06 5.27 -12.00
CA ARG A 352 24.98 4.33 -11.34
C ARG A 352 26.28 4.15 -12.12
N LYS A 353 26.21 3.94 -13.43
CA LYS A 353 27.40 3.79 -14.29
C LYS A 353 28.27 5.05 -14.27
N ALA A 354 27.66 6.23 -14.42
CA ALA A 354 28.39 7.49 -14.36
C ALA A 354 29.03 7.72 -12.99
N LEU A 355 28.33 7.47 -11.89
CA LEU A 355 28.92 7.59 -10.54
C LEU A 355 30.13 6.66 -10.36
N VAL A 356 30.06 5.41 -10.82
CA VAL A 356 31.20 4.47 -10.75
C VAL A 356 32.37 4.96 -11.58
N MET A 357 32.11 5.44 -12.80
CA MET A 357 33.16 5.99 -13.67
C MET A 357 33.82 7.23 -13.05
N LEU A 358 33.00 8.16 -12.55
CA LEU A 358 33.47 9.40 -11.93
C LEU A 358 34.22 9.16 -10.61
N LYS A 359 33.80 8.19 -9.79
CA LYS A 359 34.52 7.82 -8.56
C LYS A 359 35.91 7.26 -8.86
N LYS A 360 36.04 6.49 -9.94
CA LYS A 360 37.34 6.03 -10.44
C LYS A 360 38.18 7.16 -11.00
N GLU A 361 37.59 8.04 -11.79
CA GLU A 361 38.27 9.21 -12.38
C GLU A 361 38.79 10.17 -11.30
N MET A 362 38.07 10.32 -10.19
CA MET A 362 38.42 11.20 -9.07
C MET A 362 39.22 10.49 -7.96
N ASP A 363 39.62 9.23 -8.15
CA ASP A 363 40.34 8.39 -7.17
C ASP A 363 39.65 8.31 -5.78
N LEU A 364 38.33 8.43 -5.75
CA LEU A 364 37.54 8.43 -4.50
C LEU A 364 37.37 7.02 -3.92
N ASP A 365 37.58 5.97 -4.72
CA ASP A 365 37.49 4.57 -4.28
C ASP A 365 38.61 4.23 -3.26
N LEU A 366 39.81 4.79 -3.44
CA LEU A 366 40.93 4.68 -2.50
C LEU A 366 40.67 5.47 -1.21
N GLN A 367 40.14 6.69 -1.32
CA GLN A 367 39.81 7.52 -0.16
C GLN A 367 38.67 6.94 0.69
N LEU A 368 37.66 6.34 0.06
CA LEU A 368 36.56 5.67 0.78
C LEU A 368 37.01 4.36 1.45
N ALA A 369 38.00 3.67 0.89
CA ALA A 369 38.61 2.49 1.50
C ALA A 369 39.43 2.85 2.75
N ILE A 370 40.17 3.96 2.71
CA ILE A 370 40.97 4.46 3.83
C ILE A 370 40.07 5.05 4.94
N LYS A 371 39.06 5.83 4.57
CA LYS A 371 38.22 6.60 5.52
C LYS A 371 37.21 5.73 6.29
N ASN A 372 36.78 4.61 5.72
CA ASN A 372 35.73 3.80 6.34
C ASN A 372 36.22 2.62 7.18
N GLY A 373 37.53 2.40 7.36
CA GLY A 373 38.06 1.36 8.26
C GLY A 373 37.36 0.00 8.12
N PHE A 374 36.86 -0.33 6.92
CA PHE A 374 36.02 -1.51 6.77
C PHE A 374 36.95 -2.71 6.75
N LYS A 375 36.75 -3.59 7.73
CA LYS A 375 36.82 -5.04 7.51
C LYS A 375 36.16 -5.29 6.16
N VAL A 376 36.99 -5.46 5.14
CA VAL A 376 36.56 -6.02 3.87
C VAL A 376 35.80 -7.27 4.28
N ASN A 377 34.50 -7.32 3.95
CA ASN A 377 33.80 -8.60 3.89
C ASN A 377 34.53 -9.36 2.79
N LYS A 378 35.67 -9.99 3.15
CA LYS A 378 36.35 -10.98 2.35
C LYS A 378 35.21 -11.94 2.04
N ARG A 379 34.81 -11.99 0.76
CA ARG A 379 33.89 -13.02 0.30
C ARG A 379 34.45 -14.31 0.88
N LYS A 380 33.69 -14.96 1.78
CA LYS A 380 34.12 -16.22 2.40
C LYS A 380 34.64 -17.09 1.25
N PRO A 381 35.88 -17.62 1.35
CA PRO A 381 36.47 -18.39 0.27
C PRO A 381 35.45 -19.45 -0.17
N ARG A 382 35.22 -19.54 -1.49
CA ARG A 382 34.32 -20.57 -2.02
C ARG A 382 34.93 -21.91 -1.66
N VAL A 383 34.38 -22.56 -0.64
CA VAL A 383 34.76 -23.91 -0.25
C VAL A 383 34.49 -24.80 -1.45
N LYS A 384 35.54 -25.44 -1.97
CA LYS A 384 35.40 -26.49 -2.97
C LYS A 384 34.96 -27.74 -2.23
N LEU A 385 33.83 -28.31 -2.63
CA LEU A 385 33.41 -29.61 -2.15
C LEU A 385 34.31 -30.67 -2.79
N ASP A 386 34.92 -31.52 -1.97
CA ASP A 386 35.59 -32.75 -2.40
C ASP A 386 34.60 -33.92 -2.49
N ASN A 387 35.09 -35.11 -2.84
CA ASN A 387 34.25 -36.30 -3.01
C ASN A 387 33.57 -36.76 -1.71
N LEU A 388 34.25 -36.64 -0.56
CA LEU A 388 33.67 -37.00 0.74
C LEU A 388 32.45 -36.12 1.05
N HIS A 389 32.51 -34.83 0.70
CA HIS A 389 31.35 -33.96 0.84
C HIS A 389 30.19 -34.35 -0.08
N LEU A 390 30.45 -34.88 -1.27
CA LEU A 390 29.40 -35.35 -2.19
C LEU A 390 28.65 -36.56 -1.62
N GLU A 391 29.35 -37.49 -0.95
CA GLU A 391 28.74 -38.67 -0.31
C GLU A 391 27.68 -38.27 0.73
N TYR A 392 27.88 -37.17 1.47
CA TYR A 392 26.87 -36.65 2.40
C TYR A 392 25.59 -36.21 1.67
N PHE A 393 25.72 -35.47 0.57
CA PHE A 393 24.56 -35.04 -0.22
C PHE A 393 23.85 -36.22 -0.89
N GLU A 394 24.58 -37.24 -1.33
CA GLU A 394 24.03 -38.48 -1.87
C GLU A 394 23.25 -39.25 -0.80
N LYS A 395 23.82 -39.42 0.40
CA LYS A 395 23.13 -40.00 1.56
C LYS A 395 21.84 -39.24 1.91
N TYR A 396 21.86 -37.91 1.80
CA TYR A 396 20.65 -37.10 2.01
C TYR A 396 19.59 -37.35 0.95
N LEU A 397 19.98 -37.51 -0.31
CA LEU A 397 19.07 -37.82 -1.43
C LEU A 397 18.48 -39.22 -1.30
N ILE A 398 19.28 -40.21 -0.91
CA ILE A 398 18.79 -41.58 -0.65
C ILE A 398 17.74 -41.57 0.47
N LYS A 399 18.00 -40.82 1.55
CA LYS A 399 17.08 -40.74 2.70
C LYS A 399 15.81 -39.92 2.41
N ASP A 400 15.94 -38.83 1.67
CA ASP A 400 14.85 -37.97 1.25
C ASP A 400 15.14 -37.43 -0.15
N LYS A 401 14.61 -38.12 -1.16
CA LYS A 401 14.79 -37.70 -2.56
C LYS A 401 14.36 -36.25 -2.79
N TYR A 402 13.42 -35.73 -1.99
CA TYR A 402 12.89 -34.36 -2.10
C TYR A 402 13.61 -33.32 -1.22
N ILE A 403 14.78 -33.62 -0.66
CA ILE A 403 15.50 -32.67 0.20
C ILE A 403 15.81 -31.35 -0.54
N THR A 404 15.54 -30.23 0.12
CA THR A 404 15.80 -28.88 -0.44
C THR A 404 17.25 -28.46 -0.20
N GLY A 405 17.76 -27.52 -1.01
CA GLY A 405 19.10 -26.97 -0.82
C GLY A 405 19.31 -26.32 0.56
N ALA A 406 18.27 -25.75 1.17
CA ALA A 406 18.37 -25.17 2.51
C ALA A 406 18.49 -26.25 3.60
N THR A 407 17.66 -27.29 3.52
CA THR A 407 17.68 -28.39 4.49
C THR A 407 18.97 -29.20 4.38
N ALA A 408 19.43 -29.48 3.15
CA ALA A 408 20.68 -30.17 2.93
C ALA A 408 21.88 -29.34 3.40
N MET A 409 21.91 -28.02 3.14
CA MET A 409 22.93 -27.12 3.68
C MET A 409 22.99 -27.16 5.20
N LYS A 410 21.82 -27.16 5.87
CA LYS A 410 21.75 -27.22 7.33
C LYS A 410 22.30 -28.53 7.88
N LYS A 411 21.85 -29.68 7.34
CA LYS A 411 22.35 -31.00 7.74
C LYS A 411 23.84 -31.16 7.48
N PHE A 412 24.29 -30.69 6.32
CA PHE A 412 25.69 -30.72 5.94
C PHE A 412 26.54 -29.94 6.95
N TYR A 413 26.11 -28.74 7.35
CA TYR A 413 26.79 -27.98 8.40
C TYR A 413 26.79 -28.72 9.74
N GLU A 414 25.66 -29.30 10.15
CA GLU A 414 25.56 -30.08 11.40
C GLU A 414 26.47 -31.31 11.42
N GLU A 415 26.75 -31.93 10.27
CA GLU A 415 27.55 -33.16 10.18
C GLU A 415 29.04 -32.92 9.87
N THR A 416 29.41 -31.75 9.31
CA THR A 416 30.78 -31.48 8.83
C THR A 416 31.41 -30.20 9.41
N ASP A 417 30.63 -29.40 10.14
CA ASP A 417 30.98 -28.03 10.58
C ASP A 417 31.39 -27.09 9.42
N LEU A 418 31.07 -27.47 8.18
CA LEU A 418 31.47 -26.72 6.98
C LEU A 418 30.32 -25.86 6.47
N GLU A 419 30.51 -24.55 6.54
CA GLU A 419 29.52 -23.59 6.05
C GLU A 419 29.61 -23.41 4.54
N ILE A 420 28.57 -23.80 3.83
CA ILE A 420 28.46 -23.64 2.38
C ILE A 420 27.29 -22.73 2.02
N SER A 421 27.33 -22.13 0.82
CA SER A 421 26.21 -21.31 0.35
C SER A 421 25.00 -22.18 -0.02
N LYS A 422 23.78 -21.65 0.16
CA LYS A 422 22.54 -22.29 -0.31
C LYS A 422 22.60 -22.65 -1.80
N THR A 423 23.25 -21.81 -2.61
CA THR A 423 23.44 -22.06 -4.04
C THR A 423 24.39 -23.22 -4.31
N THR A 424 25.45 -23.37 -3.51
CA THR A 424 26.37 -24.51 -3.58
C THR A 424 25.61 -25.80 -3.29
N ALA A 425 24.90 -25.86 -2.16
CA ALA A 425 24.10 -27.03 -1.79
C ALA A 425 23.07 -27.40 -2.87
N TYR A 426 22.38 -26.40 -3.44
CA TYR A 426 21.41 -26.61 -4.52
C TYR A 426 22.06 -27.18 -5.78
N ASN A 427 23.17 -26.61 -6.23
CA ASN A 427 23.86 -27.07 -7.44
C ASN A 427 24.43 -28.48 -7.25
N THR A 428 24.96 -28.80 -6.08
CA THR A 428 25.46 -30.14 -5.74
C THR A 428 24.34 -31.17 -5.78
N LEU A 429 23.21 -30.89 -5.12
CA LEU A 429 22.04 -31.78 -5.17
C LEU A 429 21.49 -31.95 -6.58
N LYS A 430 21.49 -30.89 -7.39
CA LYS A 430 21.06 -30.98 -8.79
C LYS A 430 21.96 -31.92 -9.58
N LYS A 431 23.28 -31.73 -9.48
CA LYS A 431 24.27 -32.57 -10.16
C LYS A 431 24.13 -34.04 -9.75
N LEU A 432 24.01 -34.32 -8.46
CA LEU A 432 23.84 -35.69 -7.95
C LEU A 432 22.54 -36.33 -8.43
N ARG A 433 21.43 -35.57 -8.52
CA ARG A 433 20.17 -36.09 -9.09
C ARG A 433 20.31 -36.46 -10.56
N ASP A 434 21.02 -35.63 -11.33
CA ASP A 434 21.31 -35.90 -12.74
C ASP A 434 22.18 -37.16 -12.89
N GLU A 435 23.12 -37.41 -11.97
CA GLU A 435 24.00 -38.58 -11.93
C GLU A 435 23.29 -39.86 -11.44
N MET A 436 22.36 -39.76 -10.47
CA MET A 436 21.63 -40.89 -9.89
C MET A 436 20.44 -41.39 -10.74
N GLY A 437 20.13 -40.71 -11.84
CA GLY A 437 19.13 -41.15 -12.83
C GLY A 437 17.72 -40.59 -12.63
N PRO A 438 16.79 -40.95 -13.54
CA PRO A 438 15.47 -40.30 -13.67
C PRO A 438 14.56 -40.48 -12.45
N GLU A 439 14.84 -41.47 -11.61
CA GLU A 439 14.11 -41.70 -10.35
C GLU A 439 14.32 -40.57 -9.33
N TYR A 440 15.44 -39.86 -9.46
CA TYR A 440 15.84 -38.69 -8.67
C TYR A 440 15.65 -37.37 -9.43
N ASP A 441 15.24 -37.41 -10.70
CA ASP A 441 14.92 -36.23 -11.49
C ASP A 441 13.63 -35.57 -10.97
N ILE A 442 13.81 -34.52 -10.19
CA ILE A 442 12.72 -33.66 -9.72
C ILE A 442 12.50 -32.53 -10.73
N SER A 443 12.30 -32.88 -12.00
CA SER A 443 11.87 -31.94 -13.04
C SER A 443 10.56 -31.20 -12.68
N ASN A 444 9.82 -31.68 -11.67
CA ASN A 444 8.75 -30.92 -11.04
C ASN A 444 9.24 -29.96 -9.95
N THR A 445 9.82 -28.86 -10.42
CA THR A 445 10.01 -27.59 -9.69
C THR A 445 8.74 -27.18 -8.90
N LEU A 446 7.56 -27.62 -9.35
CA LEU A 446 6.26 -27.44 -8.70
C LEU A 446 6.10 -28.14 -7.34
N MET A 447 6.65 -29.35 -7.11
CA MET A 447 6.46 -30.05 -5.83
C MET A 447 7.31 -29.44 -4.70
N VAL A 448 8.54 -29.01 -5.01
CA VAL A 448 9.43 -28.34 -4.05
C VAL A 448 8.96 -26.92 -3.76
N ILE A 449 8.52 -26.17 -4.79
CA ILE A 449 7.87 -24.87 -4.59
C ILE A 449 6.57 -25.02 -3.80
N ASN A 450 5.76 -26.07 -4.05
CA ASN A 450 4.53 -26.28 -3.29
C ASN A 450 4.80 -26.59 -1.81
N ARG A 451 5.89 -27.28 -1.44
CA ARG A 451 6.28 -27.47 -0.03
C ARG A 451 6.71 -26.14 0.62
N GLU A 452 7.59 -25.37 -0.01
CA GLU A 452 8.04 -24.08 0.55
C GLU A 452 6.90 -23.03 0.58
N HIS A 453 5.99 -23.02 -0.39
CA HIS A 453 4.83 -22.12 -0.39
C HIS A 453 3.73 -22.57 0.59
N ASN A 454 3.56 -23.89 0.81
CA ASN A 454 2.65 -24.42 1.82
C ASN A 454 3.23 -24.35 3.25
N GLU A 455 4.53 -24.17 3.44
CA GLU A 455 5.04 -23.79 4.77
C GLU A 455 4.64 -22.34 5.12
N SER A 456 4.46 -21.47 4.12
CA SER A 456 3.95 -20.11 4.33
C SER A 456 2.42 -20.04 4.52
N ILE A 457 1.70 -21.12 4.21
CA ILE A 457 0.24 -21.21 4.24
C ILE A 457 -0.16 -22.46 5.02
N LYS A 458 -0.77 -22.31 6.21
CA LYS A 458 -1.16 -23.33 7.23
C LYS A 458 -1.78 -24.69 6.79
N LEU A 459 -1.90 -25.01 5.51
CA LEU A 459 -2.34 -26.30 4.98
C LEU A 459 -1.21 -27.35 5.09
N LYS A 460 -1.21 -28.11 6.20
CA LYS A 460 -0.48 -29.37 6.32
C LYS A 460 -1.03 -30.46 5.39
N TYR A 461 -0.25 -31.52 5.19
CA TYR A 461 -0.61 -32.69 4.38
C TYR A 461 -1.99 -33.27 4.71
N LEU A 462 -2.30 -33.42 6.01
CA LEU A 462 -3.60 -33.92 6.48
C LEU A 462 -4.78 -33.10 5.93
N HIS A 463 -4.65 -31.76 5.88
CA HIS A 463 -5.71 -30.90 5.37
C HIS A 463 -5.89 -31.07 3.86
N LEU A 464 -4.81 -31.30 3.11
CA LEU A 464 -4.90 -31.55 1.67
C LEU A 464 -5.61 -32.88 1.38
N GLU A 465 -5.37 -33.91 2.20
CA GLU A 465 -6.09 -35.19 2.10
C GLU A 465 -7.59 -35.05 2.42
N CYS A 466 -7.97 -34.28 3.45
CA CYS A 466 -9.37 -33.93 3.71
C CYS A 466 -10.01 -33.21 2.52
N LEU A 467 -9.31 -32.23 1.92
CA LEU A 467 -9.82 -31.50 0.77
C LEU A 467 -9.96 -32.39 -0.48
N LYS A 468 -9.06 -33.34 -0.71
CA LYS A 468 -9.20 -34.36 -1.76
C LYS A 468 -10.43 -35.24 -1.51
N LYS A 469 -10.66 -35.66 -0.26
CA LYS A 469 -11.87 -36.41 0.12
C LYS A 469 -13.13 -35.62 -0.21
N TYR A 470 -13.19 -34.34 0.16
CA TYR A 470 -14.35 -33.50 -0.16
C TYR A 470 -14.54 -33.29 -1.66
N LEU A 471 -13.47 -33.21 -2.44
CA LEU A 471 -13.55 -33.12 -3.90
C LEU A 471 -14.07 -34.42 -4.52
N LYS A 472 -13.74 -35.58 -3.96
CA LYS A 472 -14.32 -36.87 -4.38
C LYS A 472 -15.82 -36.95 -4.07
N GLU A 473 -16.24 -36.41 -2.92
CA GLU A 473 -17.66 -36.34 -2.53
C GLU A 473 -18.45 -35.35 -3.39
N ASP A 474 -17.91 -34.15 -3.62
CA ASP A 474 -18.48 -33.11 -4.47
C ASP A 474 -17.38 -32.37 -5.24
N LYS A 475 -17.22 -32.72 -6.51
CA LYS A 475 -16.24 -32.07 -7.40
C LYS A 475 -16.45 -30.56 -7.51
N TYR A 476 -17.66 -30.07 -7.25
CA TYR A 476 -18.04 -28.66 -7.32
C TYR A 476 -17.97 -27.91 -5.98
N ILE A 477 -17.46 -28.54 -4.91
CA ILE A 477 -17.45 -27.92 -3.57
C ILE A 477 -16.86 -26.51 -3.59
N SER A 478 -17.59 -25.57 -2.98
CA SER A 478 -17.18 -24.17 -2.94
C SER A 478 -16.04 -23.95 -1.94
N PRO A 479 -15.19 -22.92 -2.10
CA PRO A 479 -14.16 -22.61 -1.10
C PRO A 479 -14.74 -22.31 0.30
N ALA A 480 -15.96 -21.77 0.39
CA ALA A 480 -16.57 -21.48 1.69
C ALA A 480 -17.04 -22.78 2.38
N GLU A 481 -17.63 -23.69 1.61
CA GLU A 481 -18.13 -24.96 2.12
C GLU A 481 -16.98 -25.91 2.49
N ALA A 482 -15.95 -26.01 1.65
CA ALA A 482 -14.74 -26.77 1.97
C ALA A 482 -14.06 -26.24 3.24
N ASN A 483 -14.04 -24.92 3.45
CA ASN A 483 -13.49 -24.33 4.66
C ASN A 483 -14.36 -24.65 5.89
N LYS A 484 -15.69 -24.65 5.76
CA LYS A 484 -16.60 -25.02 6.85
C LYS A 484 -16.42 -26.50 7.23
N LYS A 485 -16.35 -27.41 6.24
CA LYS A 485 -16.10 -28.84 6.48
C LYS A 485 -14.73 -29.07 7.14
N LEU A 486 -13.68 -28.44 6.60
CA LEU A 486 -12.32 -28.57 7.13
C LEU A 486 -12.22 -28.01 8.57
N LEU A 487 -12.88 -26.88 8.86
CA LEU A 487 -12.97 -26.32 10.20
C LEU A 487 -13.69 -27.28 11.16
N GLY A 488 -14.76 -27.93 10.70
CA GLY A 488 -15.49 -28.93 11.50
C GLY A 488 -14.66 -30.18 11.81
N GLU A 489 -13.88 -30.69 10.85
CA GLU A 489 -13.08 -31.92 11.05
C GLU A 489 -11.74 -31.67 11.75
N THR A 490 -11.11 -30.51 11.53
CA THR A 490 -9.71 -30.27 11.95
C THR A 490 -9.53 -29.07 12.86
N GLY A 491 -10.57 -28.26 13.08
CA GLY A 491 -10.48 -26.99 13.81
C GLY A 491 -9.70 -25.90 13.08
N LEU A 492 -9.23 -26.13 11.85
CA LEU A 492 -8.45 -25.15 11.10
C LEU A 492 -9.34 -24.24 10.24
N GLU A 493 -9.34 -22.94 10.57
CA GLU A 493 -9.93 -21.93 9.72
C GLU A 493 -8.90 -21.37 8.72
N ILE A 494 -9.25 -21.40 7.44
CA ILE A 494 -8.39 -20.96 6.34
C ILE A 494 -9.05 -19.79 5.63
N ASN A 495 -8.24 -18.80 5.23
CA ASN A 495 -8.78 -17.69 4.46
C ASN A 495 -9.32 -18.19 3.09
N LYS A 496 -10.38 -17.54 2.60
CA LYS A 496 -11.10 -17.95 1.38
C LYS A 496 -10.20 -18.04 0.14
N TRP A 497 -9.22 -17.14 0.00
CA TRP A 497 -8.33 -17.10 -1.17
C TRP A 497 -7.36 -18.29 -1.19
N THR A 498 -6.79 -18.61 -0.03
CA THR A 498 -5.95 -19.80 0.17
C THR A 498 -6.75 -21.07 -0.14
N MET A 499 -7.96 -21.19 0.41
CA MET A 499 -8.83 -22.35 0.15
C MET A 499 -9.15 -22.49 -1.34
N SER A 500 -9.49 -21.37 -2.00
CA SER A 500 -9.76 -21.37 -3.45
C SER A 500 -8.54 -21.80 -4.27
N THR A 501 -7.35 -21.36 -3.87
CA THR A 501 -6.10 -21.73 -4.54
C THR A 501 -5.77 -23.21 -4.33
N ALA A 502 -5.96 -23.72 -3.11
CA ALA A 502 -5.74 -25.12 -2.77
C ALA A 502 -6.68 -26.04 -3.56
N LEU A 503 -7.99 -25.76 -3.58
CA LEU A 503 -8.96 -26.53 -4.35
C LEU A 503 -8.65 -26.49 -5.85
N LYS A 504 -8.25 -25.33 -6.40
CA LYS A 504 -7.88 -25.23 -7.83
C LYS A 504 -6.66 -26.09 -8.17
N LYS A 505 -5.68 -26.16 -7.27
CA LYS A 505 -4.49 -27.02 -7.45
C LYS A 505 -4.86 -28.50 -7.35
N LEU A 506 -5.58 -28.89 -6.30
CA LEU A 506 -6.03 -30.27 -6.09
C LEU A 506 -6.86 -30.78 -7.28
N ARG A 507 -7.76 -29.94 -7.81
CA ARG A 507 -8.51 -30.27 -9.03
C ARG A 507 -7.63 -30.54 -10.25
N LYS A 508 -6.51 -29.81 -10.41
CA LYS A 508 -5.54 -30.10 -11.48
C LYS A 508 -4.79 -31.41 -11.24
N GLU A 509 -4.41 -31.67 -9.99
CA GLU A 509 -3.68 -32.89 -9.59
C GLU A 509 -4.53 -34.15 -9.73
N MET A 510 -5.85 -34.04 -9.47
CA MET A 510 -6.77 -35.17 -9.56
C MET A 510 -7.23 -35.49 -10.99
N GLY A 511 -6.87 -34.67 -11.99
CA GLY A 511 -7.11 -34.96 -13.40
C GLY A 511 -8.19 -34.09 -14.09
N PRO A 512 -8.39 -34.29 -15.41
CA PRO A 512 -9.23 -33.43 -16.23
C PRO A 512 -10.71 -33.42 -15.80
N GLU A 513 -11.20 -34.51 -15.21
CA GLU A 513 -12.56 -34.64 -14.69
C GLU A 513 -12.90 -33.65 -13.55
N TYR A 514 -11.88 -33.16 -12.84
CA TYR A 514 -12.00 -32.18 -11.76
C TYR A 514 -11.61 -30.75 -12.16
N TYR A 515 -10.78 -30.59 -13.19
CA TYR A 515 -10.30 -29.27 -13.62
C TYR A 515 -11.15 -28.64 -14.73
N ASN A 516 -11.71 -29.43 -15.63
CA ASN A 516 -12.58 -28.97 -16.72
C ASN A 516 -14.05 -28.90 -16.26
N LEU A 517 -14.29 -28.35 -15.07
CA LEU A 517 -15.66 -28.12 -14.60
C LEU A 517 -16.24 -26.98 -15.44
N GLU A 518 -17.33 -27.27 -16.13
CA GLU A 518 -18.05 -26.32 -16.96
C GLU A 518 -18.43 -25.09 -16.12
N LEU A 519 -17.96 -23.92 -16.53
CA LEU A 519 -18.15 -22.65 -15.79
C LEU A 519 -19.64 -22.27 -15.65
N SER A 520 -20.51 -22.82 -16.50
CA SER A 520 -21.98 -22.72 -16.44
C SER A 520 -22.52 -23.44 -15.21
N VAL A 521 -22.20 -24.71 -15.01
CA VAL A 521 -22.67 -25.53 -13.87
C VAL A 521 -22.22 -24.96 -12.52
N VAL A 522 -21.00 -24.39 -12.47
CA VAL A 522 -20.48 -23.72 -11.26
C VAL A 522 -21.23 -22.41 -10.98
N ARG A 523 -21.64 -21.67 -12.01
CA ARG A 523 -22.44 -20.44 -11.86
C ARG A 523 -23.87 -20.73 -11.47
N ASP A 524 -24.48 -21.80 -11.97
CA ASP A 524 -25.86 -22.15 -11.66
C ASP A 524 -26.01 -22.56 -10.19
N ARG A 525 -25.09 -23.39 -9.66
CA ARG A 525 -25.04 -23.73 -8.22
C ARG A 525 -24.64 -22.54 -7.32
N GLN A 526 -23.81 -21.62 -7.80
CA GLN A 526 -23.50 -20.39 -7.06
C GLN A 526 -24.66 -19.39 -7.07
N SER A 527 -25.43 -19.35 -8.16
CA SER A 527 -26.65 -18.54 -8.28
C SER A 527 -27.74 -19.03 -7.32
N GLU A 528 -27.92 -20.35 -7.21
CA GLU A 528 -28.85 -20.95 -6.22
C GLU A 528 -28.44 -20.60 -4.77
N ASN A 529 -27.16 -20.65 -4.44
CA ASN A 529 -26.65 -20.32 -3.09
C ASN A 529 -26.56 -18.81 -2.78
N LEU A 530 -26.53 -17.95 -3.81
CA LEU A 530 -26.46 -16.49 -3.65
C LEU A 530 -27.83 -15.79 -3.77
N SER A 531 -28.87 -16.52 -4.22
CA SER A 531 -30.22 -16.01 -4.15
C SER A 531 -30.65 -15.94 -2.67
N LYS A 532 -31.04 -14.76 -2.19
CA LYS A 532 -31.65 -14.60 -0.85
C LYS A 532 -32.89 -15.48 -0.68
N LEU A 533 -33.49 -15.90 -1.80
CA LEU A 533 -34.69 -16.70 -1.93
C LEU A 533 -34.36 -18.20 -1.90
N LYS A 534 -34.31 -18.78 -0.70
CA LYS A 534 -34.35 -20.25 -0.54
C LYS A 534 -35.66 -20.85 -1.09
N ASN A 535 -35.66 -22.15 -1.37
CA ASN A 535 -36.82 -22.90 -1.89
C ASN A 535 -38.11 -22.69 -1.10
N PHE A 536 -38.02 -22.60 0.23
CA PHE A 536 -39.20 -22.33 1.07
C PHE A 536 -39.84 -20.97 0.76
N HIS A 537 -39.07 -19.91 0.53
CA HIS A 537 -39.60 -18.60 0.15
C HIS A 537 -40.25 -18.64 -1.24
N LEU A 538 -39.70 -19.44 -2.17
CA LEU A 538 -40.32 -19.66 -3.49
C LEU A 538 -41.67 -20.36 -3.35
N ASN A 539 -41.78 -21.33 -2.44
CA ASN A 539 -43.05 -22.00 -2.16
C ASN A 539 -44.08 -21.04 -1.54
N CYS A 540 -43.69 -20.17 -0.59
CA CYS A 540 -44.58 -19.13 -0.07
C CYS A 540 -45.10 -18.22 -1.20
N LEU A 541 -44.20 -17.74 -2.07
CA LEU A 541 -44.60 -16.89 -3.21
C LEU A 541 -45.50 -17.61 -4.22
N LYS A 542 -45.28 -18.91 -4.47
CA LYS A 542 -46.19 -19.74 -5.29
C LYS A 542 -47.56 -19.88 -4.64
N ASN A 543 -47.63 -20.12 -3.33
CA ASN A 543 -48.90 -20.21 -2.62
C ASN A 543 -49.67 -18.89 -2.69
N TYR A 544 -48.99 -17.75 -2.52
CA TYR A 544 -49.65 -16.44 -2.66
C TYR A 544 -50.20 -16.18 -4.05
N LEU A 545 -49.49 -16.62 -5.10
CA LEU A 545 -49.98 -16.54 -6.49
C LEU A 545 -51.17 -17.46 -6.74
N ASN A 546 -51.17 -18.66 -6.14
CA ASN A 546 -52.29 -19.59 -6.24
C ASN A 546 -53.55 -19.06 -5.51
N GLU A 547 -53.37 -18.43 -4.35
CA GLU A 547 -54.47 -17.82 -3.58
C GLU A 547 -54.99 -16.54 -4.25
N ASN A 548 -54.11 -15.73 -4.82
CA ASN A 548 -54.46 -14.50 -5.54
C ASN A 548 -53.54 -14.31 -6.75
N PRO A 549 -53.98 -14.72 -7.96
CA PRO A 549 -53.19 -14.56 -9.19
C PRO A 549 -52.81 -13.12 -9.53
N SER A 550 -53.51 -12.14 -8.96
CA SER A 550 -53.28 -10.70 -9.17
C SER A 550 -52.52 -10.03 -8.01
N ILE A 551 -51.89 -10.82 -7.12
CA ILE A 551 -51.15 -10.27 -5.96
C ILE A 551 -50.08 -9.27 -6.39
N LYS A 552 -50.09 -8.07 -5.79
CA LYS A 552 -49.08 -7.04 -6.08
C LYS A 552 -47.75 -7.43 -5.46
N ALA A 553 -46.64 -7.12 -6.13
CA ALA A 553 -45.29 -7.41 -5.64
C ALA A 553 -45.00 -6.80 -4.25
N GLN A 554 -45.62 -5.66 -3.93
CA GLN A 554 -45.55 -5.05 -2.61
C GLN A 554 -46.21 -5.92 -1.53
N GLU A 555 -47.43 -6.40 -1.80
CA GLU A 555 -48.19 -7.25 -0.88
C GLU A 555 -47.50 -8.61 -0.67
N ALA A 556 -47.02 -9.23 -1.75
CA ALA A 556 -46.26 -10.48 -1.67
C ALA A 556 -44.95 -10.31 -0.88
N ARG A 557 -44.28 -9.15 -0.99
CA ARG A 557 -43.09 -8.83 -0.20
C ARG A 557 -43.43 -8.73 1.28
N ASP A 558 -44.50 -8.02 1.61
CA ASP A 558 -44.88 -7.76 3.00
C ASP A 558 -45.33 -9.07 3.69
N LYS A 559 -46.12 -9.91 3.01
CA LYS A 559 -46.46 -11.27 3.47
C LYS A 559 -45.24 -12.16 3.66
N LEU A 560 -44.34 -12.19 2.68
CA LEU A 560 -43.11 -12.98 2.77
C LEU A 560 -42.22 -12.49 3.92
N CYS A 561 -42.10 -11.18 4.13
CA CYS A 561 -41.34 -10.62 5.24
C CYS A 561 -41.97 -10.97 6.60
N GLN A 562 -43.31 -10.95 6.68
CA GLN A 562 -44.04 -11.30 7.90
C GLN A 562 -43.89 -12.78 8.27
N GLU A 563 -43.96 -13.69 7.28
CA GLU A 563 -43.84 -15.14 7.52
C GLU A 563 -42.40 -15.60 7.74
N THR A 564 -41.43 -14.96 7.06
CA THR A 564 -40.08 -15.51 6.93
C THR A 564 -38.99 -14.61 7.51
N GLY A 565 -39.32 -13.36 7.84
CA GLY A 565 -38.36 -12.33 8.25
C GLY A 565 -37.45 -11.85 7.11
N LEU A 566 -37.66 -12.30 5.88
CA LEU A 566 -36.80 -11.97 4.74
C LEU A 566 -37.19 -10.64 4.09
N GLU A 567 -36.42 -9.59 4.37
CA GLU A 567 -36.55 -8.32 3.66
C GLU A 567 -35.92 -8.37 2.26
N MET A 568 -36.75 -8.14 1.24
CA MET A 568 -36.30 -8.05 -0.15
C MET A 568 -36.83 -6.80 -0.84
N SER A 569 -36.10 -6.33 -1.87
CA SER A 569 -36.57 -5.23 -2.69
C SER A 569 -37.82 -5.63 -3.49
N ILE A 570 -38.77 -4.72 -3.62
CA ILE A 570 -40.02 -4.90 -4.38
C ILE A 570 -39.73 -5.30 -5.83
N GLU A 571 -38.69 -4.72 -6.44
CA GLU A 571 -38.28 -5.03 -7.82
C GLU A 571 -37.90 -6.51 -7.99
N TYR A 572 -37.22 -7.07 -6.99
CA TYR A 572 -36.79 -8.47 -7.00
C TYR A 572 -37.98 -9.41 -6.82
N ILE A 573 -38.90 -9.11 -5.90
CA ILE A 573 -40.16 -9.87 -5.74
C ILE A 573 -40.97 -9.83 -7.05
N ARG A 574 -41.06 -8.67 -7.70
CA ARG A 574 -41.76 -8.52 -8.98
C ARG A 574 -41.15 -9.42 -10.07
N GLN A 575 -39.83 -9.48 -10.17
CA GLN A 575 -39.14 -10.36 -11.12
C GLN A 575 -39.37 -11.84 -10.82
N VAL A 576 -39.41 -12.22 -9.53
CA VAL A 576 -39.64 -13.60 -9.11
C VAL A 576 -41.08 -14.02 -9.39
N LEU A 577 -42.07 -13.19 -9.05
CA LEU A 577 -43.48 -13.46 -9.36
C LEU A 577 -43.71 -13.63 -10.87
N LYS A 578 -43.09 -12.79 -11.70
CA LYS A 578 -43.14 -12.91 -13.18
C LYS A 578 -42.55 -14.22 -13.73
N LYS A 579 -41.70 -14.90 -12.97
CA LYS A 579 -41.11 -16.19 -13.35
C LYS A 579 -41.88 -17.39 -12.79
N LEU A 580 -42.79 -17.15 -11.83
CA LEU A 580 -43.58 -18.18 -11.18
C LEU A 580 -44.97 -18.34 -11.80
N VAL A 581 -45.46 -17.29 -12.49
CA VAL A 581 -46.52 -17.36 -13.51
C VAL A 581 -45.93 -17.94 -14.79
#